data_AF-A0AAW0IPL2-F1
#
_entry.id   AF-A0AAW0IPL2-F1
#
_cell.length_a   1.000
_cell.length_b   1.000
_cell.length_c   1.000
_cell.angle_alpha   90.00
_cell.angle_beta   90.00
_cell.angle_gamma   90.00
#
_symmetry.space_group_name_H-M   'P 1'
#
loop_
_entity.id
_entity.type
_entity.pdbx_description
1 polymer ?
#
loop_
_entity_poly.entity_id
_entity_poly.type
_entity_poly.pdbx_seq_one_letter_code
_entity_poly.pdbx_strand_id
1 'polypeptide(L)'
;MEDGMSSDEDYYSDRDSLDGLENEDSEFHCTPPKGPTTKVITKESLLAAQREDLRRVMDLLSLREHHARTLLIYYRWDVERLFAVLVEKGKDFLFDQAGVTVVEHQGLESPLVKLSF
;
A
#
# COMPACT_ATOMS: atom_id res chain seq x y z
N MET A 1 -64.46 38.95 -11.27
CA MET A 1 -64.06 37.54 -11.09
C MET A 1 -63.31 37.55 -9.78
N GLU A 2 -64.06 37.43 -8.69
CA GLU A 2 -63.56 37.62 -7.34
C GLU A 2 -64.25 36.62 -6.42
N ASP A 3 -63.44 36.18 -5.47
CA ASP A 3 -63.71 35.43 -4.26
C ASP A 3 -63.91 33.91 -4.36
N GLY A 4 -62.97 33.20 -3.73
CA GLY A 4 -62.92 31.74 -3.57
C GLY A 4 -62.48 31.40 -2.16
N MET A 5 -63.38 31.66 -1.21
CA MET A 5 -63.40 31.17 0.17
C MET A 5 -63.48 29.62 0.22
N SER A 6 -62.55 28.97 0.92
CA SER A 6 -62.66 27.62 1.52
C SER A 6 -61.32 27.21 2.12
N SER A 7 -61.18 26.55 3.25
CA SER A 7 -62.02 26.31 4.43
C SER A 7 -61.01 25.83 5.49
N ASP A 8 -61.32 26.13 6.74
CA ASP A 8 -60.63 25.70 7.96
C ASP A 8 -60.57 24.16 8.11
N GLU A 9 -59.85 23.69 9.15
CA GLU A 9 -59.94 22.35 9.79
C GLU A 9 -59.08 21.21 9.21
N ASP A 10 -58.30 20.40 9.95
CA ASP A 10 -57.80 20.37 11.32
C ASP A 10 -56.76 19.24 11.33
N TYR A 11 -55.53 19.47 11.79
CA TYR A 11 -54.72 18.41 12.39
C TYR A 11 -53.95 18.99 13.57
N TYR A 12 -54.66 19.09 14.69
CA TYR A 12 -54.09 19.17 16.03
C TYR A 12 -53.21 17.92 16.23
N SER A 13 -51.91 18.04 15.99
CA SER A 13 -50.95 17.06 16.50
C SER A 13 -50.36 17.63 17.77
N ASP A 14 -51.15 17.45 18.83
CA ASP A 14 -50.69 17.47 20.21
C ASP A 14 -49.55 16.46 20.36
N ARG A 15 -48.31 16.95 20.28
CA ARG A 15 -47.14 16.27 20.87
C ARG A 15 -46.47 17.26 21.79
N ASP A 16 -47.13 17.52 22.91
CA ASP A 16 -46.42 17.52 24.17
C ASP A 16 -45.72 16.16 24.31
N SER A 17 -44.43 16.13 24.02
CA SER A 17 -43.53 15.11 24.54
C SER A 17 -42.07 15.46 24.27
N LEU A 18 -41.46 15.81 25.39
CA LEU A 18 -40.08 15.48 25.76
C LEU A 18 -39.05 16.57 25.47
N ASP A 19 -38.90 17.40 26.50
CA ASP A 19 -37.67 17.59 27.26
C ASP A 19 -36.50 18.21 26.50
N GLY A 20 -36.01 19.31 27.06
CA GLY A 20 -34.87 20.03 26.57
C GLY A 20 -33.68 19.10 26.38
N LEU A 21 -33.38 18.81 25.12
CA LEU A 21 -32.06 18.41 24.73
C LEU A 21 -31.56 19.49 23.78
N GLU A 22 -30.89 20.48 24.38
CA GLU A 22 -29.93 21.34 23.70
C GLU A 22 -28.95 20.44 22.96
N ASN A 23 -29.23 20.17 21.70
CA ASN A 23 -28.25 19.62 20.78
C ASN A 23 -28.65 20.07 19.39
N GLU A 24 -27.96 21.09 18.91
CA GLU A 24 -27.43 21.17 17.55
C GLU A 24 -26.72 22.54 17.39
N ASP A 25 -25.67 22.76 18.19
CA ASP A 25 -24.45 23.32 17.60
C ASP A 25 -23.79 22.19 16.78
N SER A 26 -24.54 21.65 15.82
CA SER A 26 -23.95 21.02 14.66
C SER A 26 -23.45 22.20 13.85
N GLU A 27 -22.34 22.77 14.29
CA GLU A 27 -21.44 23.55 13.50
C GLU A 27 -21.31 22.74 12.20
N PHE A 28 -22.03 23.16 11.15
CA PHE A 28 -21.87 22.64 9.80
C PHE A 28 -20.48 23.11 9.39
N HIS A 29 -19.48 22.43 9.94
CA HIS A 29 -18.13 22.44 9.47
C HIS A 29 -18.22 21.82 8.08
N CYS A 30 -18.50 22.66 7.09
CA CYS A 30 -17.91 22.53 5.78
C CYS A 30 -16.40 22.44 6.02
N THR A 31 -15.93 21.24 6.37
CA THR A 31 -14.50 20.96 6.35
C THR A 31 -14.11 21.18 4.90
N PRO A 32 -13.24 22.15 4.61
CA PRO A 32 -12.83 22.38 3.24
C PRO A 32 -12.27 21.05 2.72
N PRO A 33 -12.63 20.62 1.50
CA PRO A 33 -12.10 19.39 0.94
C PRO A 33 -10.58 19.44 1.08
N LYS A 34 -10.02 18.50 1.85
CA LYS A 34 -8.57 18.44 2.11
C LYS A 34 -7.88 18.40 0.76
N GLY A 35 -7.27 19.53 0.39
CA GLY A 35 -6.52 19.66 -0.84
C GLY A 35 -5.42 18.59 -0.90
N PRO A 36 -4.88 18.29 -2.09
CA PRO A 36 -3.87 17.26 -2.25
C PRO A 36 -2.68 17.51 -1.32
N THR A 37 -2.50 16.62 -0.35
CA THR A 37 -1.37 16.66 0.58
C THR A 37 -0.13 16.19 -0.17
N THR A 38 0.82 17.10 -0.40
CA THR A 38 2.11 16.75 -0.99
C THR A 38 3.14 16.59 0.14
N LYS A 39 3.91 15.50 0.13
CA LYS A 39 5.01 15.26 1.06
C LYS A 39 6.33 15.28 0.31
N VAL A 40 7.30 16.06 0.81
CA VAL A 40 8.67 16.07 0.29
C VAL A 40 9.45 14.95 0.97
N ILE A 41 10.14 14.13 0.17
CA ILE A 41 11.03 13.08 0.67
C ILE A 41 12.49 13.50 0.47
N THR A 42 13.35 13.09 1.41
CA THR A 42 14.80 13.26 1.24
C THR A 42 15.38 12.05 0.52
N LYS A 43 16.57 12.23 -0.07
CA LYS A 43 17.30 11.15 -0.73
C LYS A 43 17.60 10.01 0.24
N GLU A 44 17.91 10.34 1.49
CA GLU A 44 18.26 9.40 2.56
C GLU A 44 17.07 8.53 2.92
N SER A 45 15.87 9.12 3.07
CA SER A 45 14.64 8.36 3.33
C SER A 45 14.31 7.41 2.18
N LEU A 46 14.46 7.86 0.93
CA LEU A 46 14.22 7.00 -0.24
C LEU A 46 15.21 5.82 -0.30
N LEU A 47 16.50 6.10 -0.08
CA LEU A 47 17.53 5.06 -0.08
C LEU A 47 17.34 4.07 1.09
N ALA A 48 16.91 4.55 2.25
CA ALA A 48 16.61 3.68 3.40
C ALA A 48 15.47 2.71 3.07
N ALA A 49 14.36 3.21 2.50
CA ALA A 49 13.24 2.38 2.08
C ALA A 49 13.66 1.34 1.03
N GLN A 50 14.38 1.77 -0.02
CA GLN A 50 14.85 0.87 -1.07
C GLN A 50 15.79 -0.23 -0.54
N ARG A 51 16.66 0.11 0.42
CA ARG A 51 17.57 -0.87 1.04
C ARG A 51 16.84 -1.86 1.94
N GLU A 52 15.78 -1.43 2.62
CA GLU A 52 14.94 -2.34 3.42
C GLU A 52 14.24 -3.36 2.51
N ASP A 53 13.58 -2.89 1.44
CA ASP A 53 12.88 -3.79 0.51
C ASP A 53 13.84 -4.76 -0.17
N LEU A 54 15.01 -4.26 -0.59
CA LEU A 54 16.06 -5.08 -1.18
C LEU A 54 16.57 -6.14 -0.20
N ARG A 55 16.81 -5.79 1.06
CA ARG A 55 17.23 -6.75 2.09
C ARG A 55 16.14 -7.79 2.36
N ARG A 56 14.88 -7.37 2.48
CA ARG A 56 13.74 -8.28 2.70
C ARG A 56 13.64 -9.33 1.59
N VAL A 57 13.79 -8.92 0.33
CA VAL A 57 13.76 -9.84 -0.82
C VAL A 57 14.98 -10.76 -0.84
N MET A 58 16.17 -10.25 -0.53
CA MET A 58 17.39 -11.06 -0.45
C MET A 58 17.28 -12.15 0.61
N ASP A 59 16.84 -11.81 1.82
CA ASP A 59 16.74 -12.75 2.94
C ASP A 59 15.67 -13.82 2.68
N LEU A 60 14.51 -13.42 2.14
CA LEU A 60 13.39 -14.34 1.92
C LEU A 60 13.65 -15.30 0.75
N LEU A 61 14.33 -14.82 -0.30
CA LEU A 61 14.62 -15.64 -1.48
C LEU A 61 16.00 -16.28 -1.47
N SER A 62 16.87 -15.93 -0.52
CA SER A 62 18.29 -16.32 -0.45
C SER A 62 19.06 -15.91 -1.71
N LEU A 63 18.86 -14.66 -2.15
CA LEU A 63 19.44 -14.13 -3.40
C LEU A 63 20.58 -13.15 -3.16
N ARG A 64 21.45 -13.03 -4.16
CA ARG A 64 22.40 -11.91 -4.26
C ARG A 64 21.67 -10.61 -4.61
N GLU A 65 22.24 -9.49 -4.20
CA GLU A 65 21.69 -8.14 -4.40
C GLU A 65 21.27 -7.86 -5.84
N HIS A 66 22.06 -8.26 -6.84
CA HIS A 66 21.74 -8.01 -8.25
C HIS A 66 20.47 -8.71 -8.70
N HIS A 67 20.26 -9.97 -8.28
CA HIS A 67 19.04 -10.71 -8.62
C HIS A 67 17.82 -10.12 -7.91
N ALA A 68 17.95 -9.79 -6.62
CA ALA A 68 16.88 -9.12 -5.88
C ALA A 68 16.51 -7.76 -6.51
N ARG A 69 17.50 -6.98 -6.95
CA ARG A 69 17.28 -5.70 -7.65
C ARG A 69 16.55 -5.90 -8.98
N THR A 70 16.92 -6.91 -9.77
CA THR A 70 16.21 -7.24 -11.02
C THR A 70 14.75 -7.58 -10.74
N LEU A 71 14.48 -8.40 -9.73
CA LEU A 71 13.11 -8.75 -9.33
C LEU A 71 12.32 -7.52 -8.91
N LEU A 72 12.88 -6.68 -8.03
CA LEU A 72 12.23 -5.45 -7.59
C LEU A 72 11.94 -4.52 -8.78
N ILE A 73 12.83 -4.39 -9.75
CA ILE A 73 12.58 -3.58 -10.96
C ILE A 73 11.48 -4.21 -11.83
N TYR A 74 11.50 -5.53 -12.04
CA TYR A 74 10.50 -6.24 -12.84
C TYR A 74 9.08 -6.05 -12.28
N TYR A 75 8.95 -6.15 -10.95
CA TYR A 75 7.69 -5.91 -10.24
C TYR A 75 7.44 -4.43 -9.92
N ARG A 76 8.23 -3.50 -10.47
CA ARG A 76 8.05 -2.04 -10.28
C ARG A 76 8.08 -1.60 -8.80
N TRP A 77 8.89 -2.28 -7.99
CA TRP A 77 9.00 -2.14 -6.54
C TRP A 77 7.73 -2.50 -5.75
N ASP A 78 6.78 -3.21 -6.38
CA ASP A 78 5.60 -3.77 -5.71
C ASP A 78 5.97 -5.10 -5.03
N VAL A 79 6.41 -5.00 -3.78
CA VAL A 79 6.83 -6.14 -2.96
C VAL A 79 5.67 -7.07 -2.64
N GLU A 80 4.46 -6.54 -2.49
CA GLU A 80 3.26 -7.33 -2.20
C GLU A 80 2.92 -8.24 -3.39
N ARG A 81 2.93 -7.69 -4.61
CA ARG A 81 2.72 -8.48 -5.82
C ARG A 81 3.82 -9.52 -6.03
N LEU A 82 5.07 -9.18 -5.76
CA LEU A 82 6.19 -10.12 -5.84
C LEU A 82 5.95 -11.32 -4.91
N PHE A 83 5.55 -11.06 -3.66
CA PHE A 83 5.27 -12.13 -2.70
C PHE A 83 4.02 -12.93 -3.01
N ALA A 84 2.97 -12.29 -3.56
CA ALA A 84 1.80 -13.01 -4.04
C ALA A 84 2.17 -14.04 -5.13
N VAL A 85 2.96 -13.62 -6.13
CA VAL A 85 3.44 -14.52 -7.19
C VAL A 85 4.34 -15.62 -6.64
N LEU A 86 5.21 -15.29 -5.68
CA LEU A 86 6.06 -16.28 -5.01
C LEU A 86 5.24 -17.38 -4.32
N VAL A 87 4.18 -17.01 -3.60
CA VAL A 87 3.34 -17.96 -2.87
C VAL A 87 2.47 -18.77 -3.84
N GLU A 88 1.93 -18.15 -4.89
CA GLU A 88 1.04 -18.81 -5.84
C GLU A 88 1.77 -19.74 -6.82
N LYS A 89 2.94 -19.32 -7.31
CA LYS A 89 3.64 -19.98 -8.44
C LYS A 89 5.02 -20.51 -8.10
N GLY A 90 5.58 -20.11 -6.96
CA GLY A 90 6.90 -20.56 -6.50
C GLY A 90 8.07 -19.72 -7.02
N LYS A 91 9.27 -20.07 -6.55
CA LYS A 91 10.53 -19.36 -6.84
C LYS A 91 10.95 -19.47 -8.31
N ASP A 92 10.87 -20.67 -8.88
CA ASP A 92 11.38 -20.92 -10.24
C ASP A 92 10.62 -20.11 -11.29
N PHE A 93 9.30 -20.07 -11.17
CA PHE A 93 8.45 -19.24 -12.04
C PHE A 93 8.79 -17.75 -11.91
N LEU A 94 8.97 -17.28 -10.67
CA LEU A 94 9.30 -15.89 -10.40
C LEU A 94 10.65 -15.48 -11.00
N PHE A 95 11.63 -16.39 -10.97
CA PHE A 95 12.95 -16.18 -11.56
C PHE A 95 12.92 -16.20 -13.09
N ASP A 96 12.27 -17.20 -13.68
CA ASP A 96 12.15 -17.33 -15.14
C ASP A 96 11.42 -16.13 -15.74
N GLN A 97 10.33 -15.69 -15.11
CA GLN A 97 9.55 -14.54 -15.57
C GLN A 97 10.35 -13.23 -15.60
N ALA A 98 11.29 -13.06 -14.66
CA ALA A 98 12.15 -11.89 -14.58
C ALA A 98 13.48 -12.06 -15.33
N GLY A 99 13.71 -13.19 -16.00
CA GLY A 99 14.96 -13.51 -16.69
C GLY A 99 16.16 -13.68 -15.74
N VAL A 100 15.90 -14.07 -14.50
CA VAL A 100 16.92 -14.24 -13.46
C VAL A 100 17.38 -15.68 -13.44
N THR A 101 18.58 -15.96 -13.96
CA THR A 101 19.22 -17.27 -13.80
C THR A 101 20.02 -17.31 -12.51
N VAL A 102 19.49 -17.94 -11.47
CA VAL A 102 20.21 -18.17 -10.21
C VAL A 102 21.09 -19.41 -10.42
N VAL A 103 22.37 -19.20 -10.70
CA VAL A 103 23.35 -20.29 -10.63
C VAL A 103 23.54 -20.60 -9.15
N GLU A 104 23.01 -21.73 -8.69
CA GLU A 104 23.34 -22.28 -7.38
C GLU A 104 24.85 -22.53 -7.34
N HIS A 105 25.60 -21.61 -6.73
CA HIS A 105 26.98 -21.89 -6.34
C HIS A 105 26.93 -22.91 -5.19
N GLN A 106 26.69 -24.17 -5.52
CA GLN A 106 27.12 -25.26 -4.67
C GLN A 106 28.65 -25.16 -4.59
N GLY A 107 29.18 -25.08 -3.38
CA GLY A 107 30.51 -24.57 -3.08
C GLY A 107 31.63 -25.31 -3.82
N LEU A 108 32.07 -24.73 -4.94
CA LEU A 108 33.40 -24.99 -5.45
C LEU A 108 34.38 -24.20 -4.59
N GLU A 109 34.63 -24.74 -3.39
CA GLU A 109 35.90 -24.58 -2.71
C GLU A 109 36.98 -24.95 -3.73
N SER A 110 37.55 -23.95 -4.39
CA SER A 110 38.74 -24.15 -5.21
C SER A 110 39.83 -24.65 -4.26
N PRO A 111 40.41 -25.86 -4.45
CA PRO A 111 41.58 -26.23 -3.67
C PRO A 111 42.67 -25.26 -4.10
N LEU A 112 43.06 -24.38 -3.17
CA LEU A 112 44.28 -23.60 -3.26
C LEU A 112 45.44 -24.57 -3.44
N VAL A 113 45.79 -24.85 -4.69
CA VAL A 113 47.06 -25.48 -5.04
C VAL A 113 48.16 -24.52 -4.62
N LYS A 114 48.71 -24.77 -3.43
CA LYS A 114 49.98 -24.22 -2.98
C LYS A 114 51.03 -24.61 -4.00
N LEU A 115 51.38 -23.68 -4.88
CA LEU A 115 52.58 -23.74 -5.69
C LEU A 115 53.77 -23.47 -4.77
N SER A 116 54.43 -24.53 -4.33
CA SER A 116 55.79 -24.49 -3.82
C SER A 116 56.75 -24.58 -5.00
N PHE A 117 57.56 -23.54 -5.19
CA PHE A 117 58.86 -23.57 -5.85
C PHE A 117 59.84 -22.79 -5.00
#